data_AF-A0A1N6G3Y4-F1
#
_entry.id   AF-A0A1N6G3Y4-F1
#
_cell.length_a   1.000
_cell.length_b   1.000
_cell.length_c   1.000
_cell.angle_alpha   90.00
_cell.angle_beta   90.00
_cell.angle_gamma   90.00
#
_symmetry.space_group_name_H-M   'P 1'
#
loop_
_entity.id
_entity.type
_entity.pdbx_description
1 polymer ?
#
loop_
_entity_poly.entity_id
_entity_poly.type
_entity_poly.pdbx_seq_one_letter_code
_entity_poly.pdbx_strand_id
1 'polypeptide(L)'
;MIHERGQSFGTQTRDQTVLSHLYLTINQSLYLVEPLECGPGAALRAFRLNKADGTLYDVAQTSFGPECDCPDFVFRRAGLDPLGCKHVKALVGQGLIEAGAAASAPTERDRRIVRRR
;
A
#
# COMPACT_ATOMS: atom_id res chain seq x y z
N MET A 1 51.96 25.08 -28.17
CA MET A 1 51.13 24.07 -27.47
C MET A 1 49.95 24.78 -26.87
N ILE A 2 48.81 24.75 -27.57
CA ILE A 2 47.53 25.32 -27.14
C ILE A 2 46.63 24.09 -26.97
N HIS A 3 46.29 23.72 -25.74
CA HIS A 3 45.35 22.63 -25.49
C HIS A 3 44.01 23.23 -25.07
N GLU A 4 43.08 23.22 -26.03
CA GLU A 4 41.66 23.42 -25.82
C GLU A 4 41.11 22.27 -24.98
N ARG A 5 40.43 22.58 -23.87
CA ARG A 5 39.58 21.62 -23.15
C ARG A 5 38.15 22.13 -23.23
N GLY A 6 37.41 21.58 -24.19
CA GLY A 6 35.96 21.68 -24.25
C GLY A 6 35.34 21.05 -23.02
N GLN A 7 34.57 21.84 -22.27
CA GLN A 7 33.72 21.33 -21.21
C GLN A 7 32.38 20.95 -21.83
N SER A 8 32.13 19.65 -21.87
CA SER A 8 30.88 19.01 -22.25
C SER A 8 29.75 19.43 -21.30
N PHE A 9 28.70 20.03 -21.87
CA PHE A 9 27.43 20.28 -21.20
C PHE A 9 26.78 18.95 -20.83
N GLY A 10 26.73 18.64 -19.54
CA GLY A 10 25.95 17.51 -19.01
C GLY A 10 24.46 17.78 -19.20
N THR A 11 23.81 16.98 -20.04
CA THR A 11 22.37 17.01 -20.25
C THR A 11 21.67 16.54 -18.98
N GLN A 12 21.08 17.46 -18.22
CA GLN A 12 20.20 17.13 -17.10
C GLN A 12 18.85 16.65 -17.66
N THR A 13 18.59 15.35 -17.54
CA THR A 13 17.27 14.76 -17.78
C THR A 13 16.32 15.30 -16.72
N ARG A 14 15.40 16.20 -17.09
CA ARG A 14 14.30 16.62 -16.21
C ARG A 14 13.36 15.44 -16.06
N ASP A 15 13.45 14.76 -14.93
CA ASP A 15 12.39 13.86 -14.45
C ASP A 15 11.16 14.72 -14.17
N GLN A 16 10.26 14.81 -15.14
CA GLN A 16 8.96 15.44 -14.91
C GLN A 16 8.11 14.45 -14.14
N THR A 17 8.16 14.54 -12.82
CA THR A 17 7.24 13.82 -11.94
C THR A 17 5.81 14.26 -12.29
N VAL A 18 5.03 13.34 -12.85
CA VAL A 18 3.59 13.56 -13.07
C VAL A 18 2.90 13.40 -11.72
N LEU A 19 2.16 14.43 -11.30
CA LEU A 19 1.34 14.35 -10.10
C LEU A 19 0.10 13.49 -10.39
N SER A 20 0.00 12.36 -9.71
CA SER A 20 -1.16 11.46 -9.76
C SER A 20 -1.67 11.16 -8.36
N HIS A 21 -2.99 11.11 -8.20
CA HIS A 21 -3.64 10.73 -6.95
C HIS A 21 -4.36 9.40 -7.12
N LEU A 22 -4.39 8.59 -6.06
CA LEU A 22 -5.16 7.35 -6.00
C LEU A 22 -6.35 7.53 -5.08
N TYR A 23 -7.54 7.22 -5.57
CA TYR A 23 -8.77 7.21 -4.78
C TYR A 23 -9.34 5.79 -4.72
N LEU A 24 -9.82 5.41 -3.53
CA LEU A 24 -10.42 4.11 -3.29
C LEU A 24 -11.80 4.28 -2.67
N THR A 25 -12.79 3.59 -3.24
CA THR A 25 -14.14 3.53 -2.66
C THR A 25 -14.28 2.28 -1.82
N ILE A 26 -14.58 2.44 -0.52
CA ILE A 26 -14.79 1.33 0.43
C ILE A 26 -16.18 1.48 1.02
N ASN A 27 -17.08 0.54 0.72
CA ASN A 27 -18.50 0.60 1.11
C ASN A 27 -19.12 1.98 0.83
N GLN A 28 -18.99 2.46 -0.41
CA GLN A 28 -19.54 3.74 -0.89
C GLN A 28 -18.87 5.00 -0.30
N SER A 29 -17.91 4.87 0.62
CA SER A 29 -17.11 6.00 1.09
C SER A 29 -15.86 6.15 0.24
N LEU A 30 -15.60 7.36 -0.27
CA LEU A 30 -14.40 7.68 -1.02
C LEU A 30 -13.26 8.05 -0.07
N TYR A 31 -12.08 7.50 -0.34
CA TYR A 31 -10.84 7.78 0.38
C TYR A 31 -9.77 8.19 -0.62
N LEU A 32 -9.07 9.29 -0.35
CA LEU A 32 -7.76 9.55 -0.95
C LEU A 32 -6.74 8.64 -0.26
N VAL A 33 -5.90 7.97 -1.05
CA VAL A 33 -4.85 7.07 -0.58
C VAL A 33 -3.51 7.77 -0.74
N GLU A 34 -2.82 7.99 0.38
CA GLU A 34 -1.51 8.64 0.41
C GLU A 34 -0.48 7.66 0.96
N PRO A 35 0.64 7.41 0.26
CA PRO A 35 1.73 6.62 0.82
C PRO A 35 2.36 7.36 2.01
N LEU A 36 2.73 6.62 3.05
CA LEU A 36 3.46 7.13 4.20
C LEU A 36 4.88 6.57 4.21
N GLU A 37 5.86 7.43 4.50
CA GLU A 37 7.23 6.99 4.73
C GLU A 37 7.29 6.16 6.02
N CYS A 38 7.92 4.98 5.91
CA CYS A 38 8.10 4.07 7.03
C CYS A 38 9.57 4.05 7.43
N GLY A 39 9.85 4.27 8.71
CA GLY A 39 11.20 4.09 9.25
C GLY A 39 11.64 2.61 9.18
N PRO A 40 12.95 2.34 9.17
CA PRO A 40 13.46 0.97 9.21
C PRO A 40 12.89 0.20 10.41
N GLY A 41 12.28 -0.96 10.15
CA GLY A 41 11.71 -1.83 11.19
C GLY A 41 10.33 -1.42 11.71
N ALA A 42 9.77 -0.28 11.29
CA ALA A 42 8.42 0.13 11.70
C ALA A 42 7.33 -0.58 10.87
N ALA A 43 7.45 -0.52 9.55
CA ALA A 43 6.54 -1.17 8.61
C ALA A 43 7.23 -1.38 7.26
N LEU A 44 6.75 -2.37 6.50
CA LEU A 44 7.17 -2.63 5.12
C LEU A 44 6.56 -1.62 4.15
N ARG A 45 5.30 -1.23 4.40
CA ARG A 45 4.54 -0.22 3.66
C ARG A 45 3.51 0.40 4.61
N ALA A 46 3.19 1.68 4.44
CA ALA A 46 2.07 2.30 5.11
C ALA A 46 1.35 3.29 4.20
N PHE A 47 0.06 3.45 4.46
CA PHE A 47 -0.81 4.34 3.71
C PHE A 47 -1.73 5.08 4.67
N ARG A 48 -1.95 6.36 4.40
CA ARG A 48 -3.02 7.16 5.00
C ARG A 48 -4.23 7.14 4.09
N LEU A 49 -5.38 6.85 4.68
CA LEU A 49 -6.68 6.94 4.04
C LEU A 49 -7.40 8.18 4.54
N ASN A 50 -7.57 9.15 3.65
CA ASN A 50 -8.27 10.39 3.96
C ASN A 50 -9.69 10.33 3.39
N LYS A 51 -10.67 10.21 4.28
CA LYS A 51 -12.09 10.20 3.92
C LYS A 51 -12.55 11.62 3.60
N ALA A 52 -13.55 11.76 2.72
CA ALA A 52 -14.09 13.07 2.33
C ALA A 52 -14.60 13.96 3.49
N ASP A 53 -14.91 13.39 4.66
CA ASP A 53 -15.29 14.13 5.86
C ASP A 53 -14.09 14.59 6.73
N GLY A 54 -12.86 14.36 6.25
CA GLY A 54 -11.61 14.69 6.94
C GLY A 54 -11.16 13.61 7.94
N THR A 55 -11.90 12.51 8.09
CA THR A 55 -11.45 11.40 8.93
C THR A 55 -10.25 10.71 8.31
N LEU A 56 -9.20 10.54 9.10
CA LEU A 56 -7.97 9.88 8.70
C LEU A 56 -7.89 8.48 9.33
N TYR A 57 -7.36 7.54 8.56
CA TYR A 57 -6.95 6.23 9.06
C TYR A 57 -5.61 5.84 8.48
N ASP A 58 -4.68 5.44 9.32
CA ASP A 58 -3.41 4.88 8.89
C ASP A 58 -3.47 3.35 8.86
N VAL A 59 -2.96 2.78 7.77
CA VAL A 59 -2.84 1.32 7.58
C VAL A 59 -1.39 0.99 7.29
N ALA A 60 -0.82 0.10 8.09
CA ALA A 60 0.57 -0.33 7.99
C ALA A 60 0.65 -1.83 7.73
N GLN A 61 1.54 -2.25 6.83
CA GLN A 61 1.97 -3.63 6.71
C GLN A 61 3.21 -3.83 7.57
N THR A 62 3.05 -4.47 8.73
CA THR A 62 4.17 -4.81 9.62
C THR A 62 4.69 -6.21 9.32
N SER A 63 5.79 -6.63 9.95
CA SER A 63 6.29 -8.00 9.88
C SER A 63 5.32 -9.04 10.48
N PHE A 64 4.39 -8.60 11.32
CA PHE A 64 3.42 -9.47 12.00
C PHE A 64 2.08 -9.54 11.25
N GLY A 65 1.86 -8.63 10.31
CA GLY A 65 0.65 -8.57 9.50
C GLY A 65 0.18 -7.13 9.27
N PRO A 66 -0.98 -6.95 8.63
CA PRO A 66 -1.56 -5.65 8.43
C PRO A 66 -2.20 -5.10 9.72
N GLU A 67 -1.94 -3.83 10.00
CA GLU A 67 -2.45 -3.07 11.14
C GLU A 67 -3.20 -1.82 10.65
N CYS A 68 -4.26 -1.44 11.36
CA CYS A 68 -5.03 -0.23 11.07
C CYS A 68 -5.45 0.46 12.36
N ASP A 69 -5.42 1.79 12.39
CA ASP A 69 -5.82 2.59 13.55
C ASP A 69 -7.34 2.77 13.70
N CYS A 70 -8.14 2.25 12.75
CA CYS A 70 -9.57 2.48 12.78
C CYS A 70 -10.23 1.76 13.97
N PRO A 71 -11.32 2.31 14.54
CA PRO A 71 -11.97 1.72 15.71
C PRO A 71 -12.38 0.24 15.54
N ASP A 72 -12.82 -0.15 14.33
CA ASP A 72 -13.17 -1.55 14.05
C ASP A 72 -11.95 -2.48 14.16
N PHE A 73 -10.77 -2.03 13.75
CA PHE A 73 -9.57 -2.83 13.88
C PHE A 73 -9.13 -2.91 15.35
N VAL A 74 -8.91 -1.75 15.98
CA VAL A 74 -8.35 -1.63 17.32
C VAL A 74 -9.18 -2.39 18.36
N PHE A 75 -10.51 -2.27 18.30
CA PHE A 75 -11.37 -2.84 19.34
C PHE A 75 -11.89 -4.26 19.04
N ARG A 76 -11.85 -4.72 17.78
CA ARG A 76 -12.53 -5.97 17.39
C ARG A 76 -11.68 -6.96 16.61
N ARG A 77 -10.55 -6.55 16.05
CA ARG A 77 -9.78 -7.41 15.12
C ARG A 77 -8.30 -7.52 15.41
N ALA A 78 -7.71 -6.55 16.11
CA ALA A 78 -6.30 -6.58 16.48
C ALA A 78 -5.96 -7.91 17.19
N GLY A 79 -5.10 -8.72 16.56
CA GLY A 79 -4.72 -10.06 17.04
C GLY A 79 -5.81 -11.15 16.99
N LEU A 80 -7.03 -10.83 16.54
CA LEU A 80 -8.19 -11.73 16.52
C LEU A 80 -8.62 -12.14 15.11
N ASP A 81 -8.57 -11.23 14.14
CA ASP A 81 -9.00 -11.48 12.76
C ASP A 81 -7.87 -11.17 11.78
N PRO A 82 -7.24 -12.20 11.17
CA PRO A 82 -6.11 -12.02 10.25
C PRO A 82 -6.50 -11.35 8.93
N LEU A 83 -7.80 -11.26 8.60
CA LEU A 83 -8.28 -10.54 7.42
C LEU A 83 -8.39 -9.03 7.65
N GLY A 84 -8.35 -8.57 8.91
CA GLY A 84 -8.41 -7.17 9.27
C GLY A 84 -9.74 -6.46 9.00
N CYS A 85 -9.73 -5.13 9.14
CA CYS A 85 -10.90 -4.28 8.93
C CYS A 85 -11.15 -4.04 7.44
N LYS A 86 -12.24 -3.33 7.11
CA LYS A 86 -12.57 -2.98 5.71
C LYS A 86 -11.45 -2.25 4.97
N HIS A 87 -10.64 -1.45 5.67
CA HIS A 87 -9.51 -0.71 5.08
C HIS A 87 -8.38 -1.66 4.65
N VAL A 88 -7.98 -2.56 5.54
CA VAL A 88 -7.00 -3.62 5.25
C VAL A 88 -7.47 -4.45 4.05
N LYS A 89 -8.72 -4.96 4.09
CA LYS A 89 -9.29 -5.77 3.01
C LYS A 89 -9.28 -5.05 1.67
N ALA A 90 -9.58 -3.75 1.66
CA ALA A 90 -9.57 -2.95 0.45
C ALA A 90 -8.15 -2.77 -0.11
N LEU A 91 -7.16 -2.42 0.74
CA LEU A 91 -5.78 -2.26 0.30
C LEU A 91 -5.16 -3.58 -0.18
N VAL A 92 -5.46 -4.70 0.50
CA VAL A 92 -5.09 -6.05 0.04
C VAL A 92 -5.72 -6.36 -1.31
N GLY A 93 -7.02 -6.07 -1.47
CA GLY A 93 -7.73 -6.28 -2.73
C GLY A 93 -7.18 -5.47 -3.91
N GLN A 94 -6.50 -4.35 -3.65
CA GLN A 94 -5.80 -3.54 -4.65
C GLN A 94 -4.31 -3.88 -4.81
N GLY A 95 -3.78 -4.83 -4.02
CA GLY A 95 -2.36 -5.21 -4.04
C GLY A 95 -1.41 -4.15 -3.46
N LEU A 96 -1.92 -3.20 -2.66
CA LEU A 96 -1.10 -2.16 -2.05
C LEU A 96 -0.34 -2.69 -0.83
N ILE A 97 -0.95 -3.63 -0.10
CA ILE A 97 -0.34 -4.38 1.01
C ILE A 97 -0.66 -5.87 0.87
N GLU A 98 0.14 -6.71 1.52
CA GLU A 98 -0.11 -8.15 1.56
C GLU A 98 -1.13 -8.52 2.63
N ALA A 99 -1.87 -9.61 2.39
CA ALA A 99 -2.72 -10.20 3.40
C ALA A 99 -1.86 -10.84 4.51
N GLY A 100 -2.35 -10.87 5.75
CA GLY A 100 -1.67 -11.56 6.84
C GLY A 100 -1.43 -13.04 6.54
N ALA A 101 -0.41 -13.66 7.13
CA ALA A 101 0.05 -15.02 6.81
C ALA A 101 -1.01 -16.13 6.94
N ALA A 102 -2.13 -15.91 7.64
CA ALA A 102 -3.24 -16.87 7.68
C ALA A 102 -4.21 -16.76 6.47
N ALA A 103 -4.17 -15.66 5.72
CA ALA A 103 -5.03 -15.40 4.57
C ALA A 103 -4.43 -15.86 3.23
N SER A 104 -3.14 -16.23 3.20
CA SER A 104 -2.42 -16.70 2.02
C SER A 104 -2.67 -18.18 1.67
N ALA A 105 -3.68 -18.82 2.27
CA ALA A 105 -4.14 -20.12 1.79
C ALA A 105 -4.61 -19.96 0.32
N PRO A 106 -4.10 -20.78 -0.62
CA PRO A 106 -4.42 -20.62 -2.03
C PRO A 106 -5.93 -20.78 -2.22
N THR A 107 -6.57 -19.72 -2.72
CA THR A 107 -8.00 -19.74 -3.03
C THR A 107 -8.27 -20.78 -4.12
N GLU A 108 -9.39 -21.50 -4.02
CA GLU A 108 -9.88 -22.57 -4.92
C GLU A 108 -9.73 -22.26 -6.43
N ARG A 109 -9.70 -20.97 -6.80
CA ARG A 109 -9.52 -20.47 -8.16
C ARG A 109 -8.17 -20.87 -8.78
N ASP A 110 -7.12 -21.02 -7.97
CA ASP A 110 -5.77 -21.39 -8.43
C ASP A 110 -5.64 -22.91 -8.68
N ARG A 111 -6.41 -23.74 -7.96
CA ARG A 111 -6.41 -25.20 -8.11
C ARG A 111 -6.95 -25.69 -9.46
N ARG A 112 -7.74 -24.88 -10.16
CA ARG A 112 -8.39 -25.27 -11.42
C ARG A 112 -7.46 -25.20 -12.64
N ILE A 113 -6.36 -24.44 -12.55
CA ILE A 113 -5.38 -24.31 -13.64
C ILE A 113 -4.42 -25.51 -13.65
N VAL A 114 -4.06 -26.05 -12.49
CA VAL A 114 -3.04 -27.11 -12.36
C VAL A 114 -3.57 -28.50 -12.75
N ARG A 115 -4.89 -28.75 -12.70
CA ARG A 115 -5.50 -30.08 -12.97
C ARG A 115 -5.80 -30.39 -14.45
N ARG A 116 -5.30 -29.59 -15.40
CA ARG A 116 -5.47 -29.81 -16.85
C ARG A 116 -4.16 -30.20 -17.56
N ARG A 117 -3.34 -31.04 -16.93
CA ARG A 117 -2.21 -31.72 -17.59
C ARG A 117 -2.38 -33.22 -17.49
#